data_AF-A0A1F9QQJ8-F1
#
_entry.id   AF-A0A1F9QQJ8-F1
#
_cell.length_a   1.000
_cell.length_b   1.000
_cell.length_c   1.000
_cell.angle_alpha   90.00
_cell.angle_beta   90.00
_cell.angle_gamma   90.00
#
_symmetry.space_group_name_H-M   'P 1'
#
loop_
_entity.id
_entity.type
_entity.pdbx_description
1 polymer ?
#
loop_
_entity_poly.entity_id
_entity_poly.type
_entity_poly.pdbx_seq_one_letter_code
_entity_poly.pdbx_strand_id
1 'polypeptide(L)'
;MNTLMEYLYRDASNYKQYGTVVLQGAISLSNIRHLLFDKTYFIPSQVGLPDLQHKFEEQGFEYPTDDDHEWHEIVSMRPTVRKPTTSLSRDEFLSLLKKSFRSSSG
;
A
#
# COMPACT_ATOMS: atom_id res chain seq x y z
N MET A 1 4.64 16.95 -10.99
CA MET A 1 4.12 15.62 -11.41
C MET A 1 3.87 14.80 -10.16
N ASN A 2 2.70 14.18 -10.06
CA ASN A 2 2.33 13.29 -8.95
C ASN A 2 2.32 11.84 -9.42
N THR A 3 2.10 10.90 -8.49
CA THR A 3 2.04 9.47 -8.80
C THR A 3 0.69 8.90 -8.39
N LEU A 4 -0.02 8.29 -9.32
CA LEU A 4 -1.15 7.43 -9.00
C LEU A 4 -0.60 6.06 -8.62
N MET A 5 -0.88 5.61 -7.42
CA MET A 5 -0.58 4.27 -6.94
C MET A 5 -1.88 3.49 -6.76
N GLU A 6 -1.90 2.27 -7.30
CA GLU A 6 -2.95 1.28 -7.11
C GLU A 6 -2.35 0.14 -6.28
N TYR A 7 -3.05 -0.29 -5.25
CA TYR A 7 -2.64 -1.37 -4.35
C TYR A 7 -3.84 -2.22 -3.96
N LEU A 8 -3.60 -3.45 -3.54
CA LEU A 8 -4.65 -4.37 -3.14
C LEU A 8 -4.29 -5.11 -1.87
N TYR A 9 -5.34 -5.48 -1.14
CA TYR A 9 -5.33 -6.53 -0.14
C TYR A 9 -5.84 -7.83 -0.75
N ARG A 10 -5.28 -8.96 -0.32
CA ARG A 10 -5.73 -10.30 -0.68
C ARG A 10 -5.57 -11.22 0.53
N ASP A 11 -6.65 -11.85 0.99
CA ASP A 11 -6.58 -12.83 2.08
C ASP A 11 -6.12 -14.22 1.58
N ALA A 12 -5.99 -15.19 2.50
CA ALA A 12 -5.61 -16.56 2.16
C ALA A 12 -6.65 -17.31 1.30
N SER A 13 -7.92 -16.88 1.34
CA SER A 13 -9.03 -17.37 0.52
C SER A 13 -9.20 -16.63 -0.82
N ASN A 14 -8.27 -15.74 -1.17
CA ASN A 14 -8.21 -14.97 -2.42
C ASN A 14 -9.31 -13.91 -2.62
N TYR A 15 -10.05 -13.52 -1.57
CA TYR A 15 -10.89 -12.32 -1.59
C TYR A 15 -10.01 -11.07 -1.61
N LYS A 16 -10.49 -9.99 -2.26
CA LYS A 16 -9.67 -8.81 -2.54
C LYS A 16 -10.37 -7.51 -2.21
N GLN A 17 -9.61 -6.57 -1.69
CA GLN A 17 -10.00 -5.16 -1.58
C GLN A 17 -9.01 -4.29 -2.34
N TYR A 18 -9.50 -3.29 -3.06
CA TYR A 18 -8.67 -2.41 -3.89
C TYR A 18 -8.58 -1.01 -3.30
N GLY A 19 -7.40 -0.39 -3.46
CA GLY A 19 -7.08 0.93 -2.99
C GLY A 19 -6.35 1.74 -4.06
N THR A 20 -6.63 3.03 -4.09
CA THR A 20 -6.01 3.97 -5.01
C THR A 20 -5.66 5.25 -4.27
N VAL A 21 -4.43 5.73 -4.45
CA VAL A 21 -3.96 6.97 -3.84
C VAL A 21 -3.15 7.78 -4.85
N VAL A 22 -3.27 9.11 -4.80
CA VAL A 22 -2.36 10.02 -5.52
C VAL A 22 -1.32 10.55 -4.53
N LEU A 23 -0.09 10.09 -4.67
CA LEU A 23 1.07 10.54 -3.89
C LEU A 23 1.65 11.82 -4.46
N GLN A 24 2.10 12.73 -3.60
CA GLN A 24 2.77 13.95 -4.03
C GLN A 24 4.19 13.63 -4.55
N GLY A 25 4.48 14.04 -5.78
CA GLY A 25 5.78 13.81 -6.42
C GLY A 25 5.84 12.57 -7.32
N ALA A 26 6.93 12.46 -8.07
CA ALA A 26 7.15 11.37 -9.02
C ALA A 26 7.88 10.19 -8.35
N ILE A 27 7.24 9.03 -8.34
CA ILE A 27 7.74 7.79 -7.74
C ILE A 27 7.59 6.68 -8.78
N SER A 28 8.65 5.90 -9.00
CA SER A 28 8.62 4.72 -9.85
C SER A 28 8.61 3.46 -8.98
N LEU A 29 7.72 2.51 -9.31
CA LEU A 29 7.70 1.20 -8.65
C LEU A 29 9.06 0.50 -8.77
N SER A 30 9.74 0.60 -9.91
CA SER A 30 11.07 0.01 -10.11
C SER A 30 12.09 0.50 -9.10
N ASN A 31 11.96 1.76 -8.66
CA ASN A 31 12.90 2.39 -7.74
C ASN A 31 12.62 2.04 -6.27
N ILE A 32 11.44 1.49 -5.95
CA ILE A 32 11.06 1.14 -4.57
C ILE A 32 10.88 -0.36 -4.35
N ARG A 33 10.90 -1.20 -5.39
CA ARG A 33 10.76 -2.66 -5.26
C ARG A 33 11.69 -3.29 -4.23
N HIS A 34 12.91 -2.80 -4.10
CA HIS A 34 13.89 -3.31 -3.12
C HIS A 34 13.54 -2.93 -1.66
N LEU A 35 12.53 -2.09 -1.45
CA LEU A 35 12.01 -1.68 -0.15
C LEU A 35 10.69 -2.39 0.19
N LEU A 36 10.24 -3.32 -0.65
CA LEU A 36 9.06 -4.15 -0.43
C LEU A 36 9.51 -5.53 0.07
N PHE A 37 8.75 -6.12 0.98
CA PHE A 37 8.95 -7.50 1.41
C PHE A 37 8.73 -8.44 0.22
N ASP A 38 9.68 -9.35 -0.02
CA ASP A 38 9.74 -10.18 -1.24
C ASP A 38 9.52 -9.39 -2.55
N LYS A 39 9.99 -8.13 -2.58
CA LYS A 39 9.85 -7.20 -3.71
C LYS A 39 8.41 -6.90 -4.14
N THR A 40 7.43 -7.27 -3.32
CA THR A 40 6.01 -7.29 -3.68
C THR A 40 5.14 -6.67 -2.59
N TYR A 41 5.39 -7.03 -1.33
CA TYR A 41 4.48 -6.77 -0.22
C TYR A 41 4.90 -5.58 0.64
N PHE A 42 3.91 -4.89 1.20
CA PHE A 42 4.09 -3.84 2.21
C PHE A 42 2.86 -3.79 3.12
N ILE A 43 2.96 -3.05 4.23
CA ILE A 43 1.85 -2.80 5.15
C ILE A 43 1.44 -1.32 5.00
N PRO A 44 0.25 -1.00 4.46
CA PRO A 44 -0.17 0.37 4.18
C PRO A 44 -0.11 1.31 5.39
N SER A 45 -0.60 0.86 6.55
CA SER A 45 -0.58 1.66 7.78
C SER A 45 0.83 2.08 8.22
N GLN A 46 1.85 1.26 7.96
CA GLN A 46 3.25 1.60 8.25
C GLN A 46 3.82 2.69 7.33
N VAL A 47 3.14 2.99 6.21
CA VAL A 47 3.50 4.05 5.27
C VAL A 47 2.47 5.17 5.21
N GLY A 48 1.54 5.23 6.18
CA GLY A 48 0.53 6.28 6.30
C GLY A 48 -0.61 6.15 5.29
N LEU A 49 -0.87 4.95 4.78
CA LEU A 49 -1.98 4.61 3.89
C LEU A 49 -3.00 3.72 4.62
N PRO A 50 -4.27 3.68 4.17
CA PRO A 50 -5.27 2.84 4.82
C PRO A 50 -5.08 1.37 4.48
N ASP A 51 -5.18 0.53 5.51
CA ASP A 51 -5.30 -0.92 5.39
C ASP A 51 -6.70 -1.26 4.83
N LEU A 52 -6.75 -2.08 3.78
CA LEU A 52 -7.98 -2.24 2.97
C LEU A 52 -8.91 -3.34 3.48
N GLN A 53 -8.41 -4.27 4.28
CA GLN A 53 -9.14 -5.44 4.76
C GLN A 53 -10.32 -5.08 5.67
N HIS A 54 -10.26 -3.95 6.39
CA HIS A 54 -11.38 -3.43 7.19
C HIS A 54 -12.65 -3.16 6.38
N LYS A 55 -12.53 -2.98 5.06
CA LYS A 55 -13.69 -2.79 4.17
C LYS A 55 -14.60 -4.02 4.12
N PHE A 56 -14.12 -5.21 4.49
CA PHE A 56 -14.98 -6.39 4.59
C PHE A 56 -16.06 -6.19 5.66
N GLU A 57 -15.68 -5.68 6.84
CA GLU A 57 -16.63 -5.35 7.91
C GLU A 57 -17.63 -4.27 7.45
N GLU A 58 -17.15 -3.21 6.79
CA GLU A 58 -18.01 -2.14 6.24
C GLU A 58 -19.03 -2.66 5.21
N GLN A 59 -18.72 -3.76 4.54
CA GLN A 59 -19.56 -4.42 3.55
C GLN A 59 -20.47 -5.50 4.16
N GLY A 60 -20.39 -5.73 5.47
CA GLY A 60 -21.20 -6.71 6.20
C GLY A 60 -20.65 -8.14 6.15
N PHE A 61 -19.38 -8.32 5.79
CA PHE A 61 -18.69 -9.60 5.90
C PHE A 61 -18.03 -9.77 7.27
N GLU A 62 -17.79 -11.01 7.67
CA GLU A 62 -17.01 -11.33 8.86
C GLU A 62 -15.56 -10.85 8.67
N TYR A 63 -15.06 -10.09 9.63
CA TYR A 63 -13.69 -9.60 9.65
C TYR A 63 -13.32 -9.18 11.09
N PRO A 64 -12.12 -9.56 11.61
CA PRO A 64 -11.11 -10.40 10.97
C PRO A 64 -11.47 -11.89 11.02
N THR A 65 -10.91 -12.65 10.08
CA THR A 65 -10.95 -14.12 9.98
C THR A 65 -9.54 -14.70 10.11
N ASP A 66 -9.42 -16.04 10.18
CA ASP A 66 -8.12 -16.73 10.19
C ASP A 66 -7.35 -16.58 8.87
N ASP A 67 -8.02 -16.20 7.79
CA ASP A 67 -7.42 -15.98 6.48
C ASP A 67 -6.78 -14.58 6.36
N ASP A 68 -7.07 -13.68 7.30
CA ASP A 68 -6.68 -12.28 7.22
C ASP A 68 -5.23 -12.03 7.67
N HIS A 69 -4.57 -11.11 6.96
CA HIS A 69 -3.21 -10.65 7.29
C HIS A 69 -3.02 -9.16 6.98
N GLU A 70 -1.86 -8.61 7.29
CA GLU A 70 -1.54 -7.18 7.11
C GLU A 70 -0.96 -6.83 5.72
N TRP A 71 -0.52 -7.84 4.96
CA TRP A 71 0.19 -7.63 3.69
C TRP A 71 -0.71 -7.14 2.56
N HIS A 72 -0.18 -6.17 1.81
CA HIS A 72 -0.76 -5.62 0.60
C HIS A 72 0.25 -5.61 -0.54
N GLU A 73 -0.24 -5.58 -1.77
CA GLU A 73 0.57 -5.58 -2.99
C GLU A 73 0.43 -4.25 -3.71
N ILE A 74 1.55 -3.67 -4.20
CA ILE A 74 1.48 -2.54 -5.12
C ILE A 74 1.23 -3.07 -6.53
N VAL A 75 0.03 -2.81 -7.05
CA VAL A 75 -0.41 -3.26 -8.38
C VAL A 75 0.21 -2.39 -9.47
N SER A 76 0.19 -1.07 -9.29
CA SER A 76 0.71 -0.14 -10.28
C SER A 76 1.15 1.18 -9.66
N MET A 77 2.13 1.83 -10.30
CA MET A 77 2.48 3.23 -10.04
C MET A 77 2.69 3.94 -11.37
N ARG A 78 1.94 5.02 -11.61
CA ARG A 78 2.02 5.77 -12.88
C ARG A 78 1.99 7.28 -12.66
N PRO A 79 2.70 8.08 -13.49
CA PRO A 79 2.63 9.53 -13.44
C PRO A 79 1.19 10.04 -13.61
N THR A 80 0.85 11.13 -12.91
CA THR A 80 -0.45 11.79 -13.02
C THR A 80 -0.36 13.29 -12.71
N VAL A 81 -1.28 14.05 -13.31
CA VAL A 81 -1.49 15.49 -13.04
C VAL A 81 -2.56 15.74 -11.97
N ARG A 82 -3.25 14.69 -11.50
CA ARG A 82 -4.24 14.79 -10.42
C ARG A 82 -3.61 15.35 -9.15
N LYS A 83 -4.38 16.11 -8.37
CA LYS A 83 -3.95 16.59 -7.05
C LYS A 83 -3.73 15.39 -6.09
N PRO A 84 -2.78 15.49 -5.14
CA PRO A 84 -2.59 14.44 -4.14
C PRO A 84 -3.87 14.17 -3.34
N THR A 85 -4.12 12.91 -3.01
CA THR A 85 -5.25 12.50 -2.16
C THR A 85 -4.81 12.21 -0.72
N THR A 86 -3.53 12.40 -0.44
CA THR A 86 -2.92 12.31 0.88
C THR A 86 -1.94 13.47 1.05
N SER A 87 -1.66 13.85 2.30
CA SER A 87 -0.63 14.83 2.65
C SER A 87 0.80 14.27 2.56
N LEU A 88 0.96 12.95 2.35
CA LEU A 88 2.27 12.32 2.25
C LEU A 88 3.05 12.82 1.04
N SER A 89 4.18 13.47 1.32
CA SER A 89 5.19 13.76 0.31
C SER A 89 5.92 12.50 -0.14
N ARG A 90 6.55 12.57 -1.31
CA ARG A 90 7.45 11.53 -1.81
C ARG A 90 8.50 11.13 -0.77
N ASP A 91 9.16 12.09 -0.14
CA ASP A 91 10.30 11.82 0.74
C ASP A 91 9.84 11.18 2.05
N GLU A 92 8.69 11.60 2.58
CA GLU A 92 8.06 10.95 3.73
C GLU A 92 7.66 9.51 3.41
N PHE A 93 6.97 9.28 2.29
CA PHE A 93 6.58 7.94 1.86
C PHE A 93 7.78 7.01 1.72
N LEU A 94 8.85 7.46 1.05
CA LEU A 94 10.08 6.67 0.89
C LEU A 94 10.80 6.41 2.22
N SER A 95 10.77 7.37 3.14
CA SER A 95 11.35 7.23 4.48
C SER A 95 10.59 6.19 5.31
N LEU A 96 9.25 6.24 5.29
CA LEU A 96 8.41 5.27 5.98
C LEU A 96 8.56 3.86 5.39
N LEU A 97 8.59 3.74 4.06
CA LEU A 97 8.76 2.44 3.41
C LEU A 97 10.11 1.79 3.77
N LYS A 98 11.19 2.58 3.84
CA LYS A 98 12.51 2.12 4.32
C LYS A 98 12.48 1.65 5.77
N LYS A 99 11.73 2.32 6.64
CA LYS A 99 11.58 1.95 8.06
C LYS A 99 10.79 0.65 8.19
N SER A 100 9.63 0.56 7.53
CA SER A 100 8.77 -0.63 7.46
C SER A 100 9.55 -1.88 7.02
N PHE A 101 10.35 -1.76 5.94
CA PHE A 101 11.15 -2.86 5.43
C PHE A 101 12.17 -3.40 6.45
N ARG A 102 12.84 -2.51 7.20
CA ARG A 102 13.82 -2.92 8.23
C ARG A 102 13.16 -3.66 9.38
N SER A 103 11.97 -3.25 9.79
CA SER A 103 11.23 -3.90 10.87
C SER A 103 10.70 -5.29 10.47
N SER A 104 10.48 -5.52 9.17
CA SER A 104 9.96 -6.79 8.65
C SER A 104 11.05 -7.80 8.27
N SER A 105 12.31 -7.39 8.30
CA SER A 105 13.48 -8.19 7.86
C SER A 105 14.38 -8.66 9.01
N GLY A 106 14.03 -8.31 10.26
CA GLY A 106 14.75 -8.71 11.48
C GLY A 106 14.01 -9.80 12.21
#